data_AF-A0A4Y7T1D2-F1
#
_entry.id   AF-A0A4Y7T1D2-F1
#
_cell.length_a   1.000
_cell.length_b   1.000
_cell.length_c   1.000
_cell.angle_alpha   90.00
_cell.angle_beta   90.00
_cell.angle_gamma   90.00
#
_symmetry.space_group_name_H-M   'P 1'
#
loop_
_entity.id
_entity.type
_entity.pdbx_description
1 polymer ?
#
loop_
_entity_poly.entity_id
_entity_poly.type
_entity_poly.pdbx_seq_one_letter_code
_entity_poly.pdbx_strand_id
1 'polypeptide(L)'
;MLGKRTGCWLYLAVLHPESSSPFYHYTSPKMRREAPESIQEVHSLMTTTMRALMHAHKQEKMTLAKEVSQLKVQLQQAREKGAELEGRTAAL
;
A
#
# COMPACT_ATOMS: atom_id res chain seq x y z
N MET A 1 -21.59 -15.92 9.09
CA MET A 1 -21.15 -15.28 7.83
C MET A 1 -22.28 -15.26 6.82
N LEU A 2 -22.44 -14.14 6.11
CA LEU A 2 -23.55 -13.85 5.18
C LEU A 2 -23.78 -14.99 4.17
N GLY A 3 -22.75 -15.43 3.45
CA GLY A 3 -22.87 -16.48 2.43
C GLY A 3 -23.34 -17.85 2.94
N LYS A 4 -23.14 -18.17 4.23
CA LYS A 4 -23.73 -19.37 4.84
C LYS A 4 -25.23 -19.20 5.13
N ARG A 5 -25.65 -18.00 5.54
CA ARG A 5 -27.03 -17.69 5.96
C ARG A 5 -27.95 -17.46 4.77
N THR A 6 -27.44 -16.86 3.70
CA THR A 6 -28.24 -16.47 2.52
C THR A 6 -28.14 -17.47 1.38
N GLY A 7 -27.17 -18.38 1.41
CA GLY A 7 -26.89 -19.26 0.28
C GLY A 7 -26.49 -18.50 -0.99
N CYS A 8 -25.91 -17.28 -0.87
CA CYS A 8 -25.42 -16.55 -2.02
C CYS A 8 -24.04 -17.04 -2.47
N TRP A 9 -23.68 -16.74 -3.72
CA TRP A 9 -22.29 -16.80 -4.17
C TRP A 9 -21.55 -15.56 -3.69
N LEU A 10 -20.51 -15.77 -2.90
CA LEU A 10 -19.68 -14.70 -2.35
C LEU A 10 -18.21 -15.11 -2.36
N TYR A 11 -17.39 -14.17 -2.83
CA TYR A 11 -15.94 -14.15 -2.70
C TYR A 11 -15.53 -12.80 -2.13
N LEU A 12 -14.66 -12.81 -1.13
CA LEU A 12 -14.09 -11.61 -0.52
C LEU A 12 -12.58 -11.81 -0.41
N ALA A 13 -11.80 -10.81 -0.80
CA ALA A 13 -10.37 -10.75 -0.59
C ALA A 13 -10.00 -9.38 0.00
N VAL A 14 -9.20 -9.39 1.06
CA VAL A 14 -8.81 -8.19 1.80
C VAL A 14 -7.31 -8.23 2.07
N LEU A 15 -6.63 -7.17 1.64
CA LEU A 15 -5.21 -6.97 1.89
C LEU A 15 -5.05 -5.62 2.59
N HIS A 16 -4.34 -5.63 3.73
CA HIS A 16 -3.86 -4.40 4.35
C HIS A 16 -2.46 -4.09 3.80
N PRO A 17 -2.19 -2.89 3.25
CA PRO A 17 -0.91 -2.57 2.61
C PRO A 17 0.31 -2.71 3.52
N GLU A 18 0.12 -2.56 4.83
CA GLU A 18 1.19 -2.71 5.84
C GLU A 18 1.25 -4.11 6.47
N SER A 19 0.37 -5.03 6.05
CA SER A 19 0.42 -6.41 6.54
C SER A 19 1.68 -7.11 6.03
N SER A 20 2.39 -7.78 6.93
CA SER A 20 3.45 -8.74 6.58
C SER A 20 2.91 -10.11 6.17
N SER A 21 1.62 -10.36 6.45
CA SER A 21 0.93 -11.62 6.17
C SER A 21 0.23 -11.62 4.81
N PRO A 22 -0.02 -12.80 4.21
CA PRO A 22 -0.83 -12.94 2.99
C PRO A 22 -2.21 -12.28 3.13
N PHE A 23 -2.82 -11.92 2.01
CA PHE A 23 -4.17 -11.33 2.03
C PHE A 23 -5.20 -12.35 2.56
N TYR A 24 -6.14 -11.84 3.35
CA TYR A 24 -7.25 -12.64 3.85
C TYR A 24 -8.27 -12.84 2.74
N HIS A 25 -8.83 -14.04 2.65
CA HIS A 25 -9.91 -14.29 1.71
C HIS A 25 -10.98 -15.19 2.30
N TYR A 26 -12.18 -15.08 1.76
CA TYR A 26 -13.31 -15.91 2.08
C TYR A 26 -14.06 -16.27 0.81
N THR A 27 -14.36 -17.56 0.66
CA THR A 27 -15.26 -18.06 -0.36
C THR A 27 -16.44 -18.76 0.31
N SER A 28 -17.65 -18.38 -0.09
CA SER A 28 -18.89 -19.02 0.37
C SER A 28 -18.91 -20.53 0.06
N PRO A 29 -19.55 -21.36 0.91
CA PRO A 29 -19.66 -22.80 0.64
C PRO A 29 -20.37 -23.13 -0.67
N LYS A 30 -21.42 -22.37 -1.02
CA LYS A 30 -22.16 -22.59 -2.28
C LYS A 30 -21.25 -22.40 -3.49
N MET A 31 -20.48 -21.32 -3.52
CA MET A 31 -19.54 -21.04 -4.62
C MET A 31 -18.41 -22.07 -4.70
N ARG A 32 -17.86 -22.51 -3.55
CA ARG A 32 -16.84 -23.58 -3.54
C ARG A 32 -17.37 -24.91 -4.08
N ARG A 33 -18.63 -25.22 -3.83
CA ARG A 33 -19.25 -26.47 -4.29
C ARG A 33 -19.61 -26.41 -5.77
N GLU A 34 -20.10 -25.27 -6.24
CA GLU A 34 -20.68 -25.17 -7.59
C GLU A 34 -19.65 -24.76 -8.66
N ALA A 35 -18.55 -24.11 -8.28
CA ALA A 35 -17.52 -23.68 -9.22
C ALA A 35 -16.09 -23.70 -8.61
N PRO A 36 -15.57 -24.87 -8.19
CA PRO A 36 -14.28 -24.98 -7.52
C PRO A 36 -13.08 -24.54 -8.38
N GLU A 37 -13.08 -24.87 -9.67
CA GLU A 37 -11.98 -24.51 -10.57
C GLU A 37 -12.00 -23.01 -10.90
N SER A 38 -13.17 -22.48 -11.28
CA SER A 38 -13.32 -21.05 -11.58
C SER A 38 -12.99 -20.17 -10.38
N ILE A 39 -13.32 -20.59 -9.15
CA ILE A 39 -12.97 -19.80 -7.96
C ILE A 39 -11.49 -19.85 -7.63
N GLN A 40 -10.80 -20.93 -8.01
CA GLN A 40 -9.35 -21.02 -7.91
C GLN A 40 -8.67 -20.07 -8.90
N GLU A 41 -9.18 -19.95 -10.12
CA GLU A 41 -8.72 -18.96 -11.10
C GLU A 41 -8.91 -17.53 -10.59
N VAL A 42 -10.11 -17.20 -10.08
CA VAL A 42 -10.39 -15.90 -9.46
C VAL A 42 -9.43 -15.61 -8.31
N HIS A 43 -9.16 -16.59 -7.45
CA HIS A 43 -8.22 -16.42 -6.34
C HIS A 43 -6.77 -16.22 -6.80
N SER A 44 -6.34 -16.92 -7.84
CA SER A 44 -5.02 -16.75 -8.45
C SER A 44 -4.85 -15.36 -9.06
N LEU A 45 -5.85 -14.89 -9.81
CA LEU A 45 -5.88 -13.54 -10.37
C LEU A 45 -5.80 -12.50 -9.26
N MET A 46 -6.65 -12.62 -8.24
CA MET A 46 -6.67 -11.69 -7.11
C MET A 46 -5.34 -11.65 -6.34
N THR A 47 -4.69 -12.81 -6.18
CA THR A 47 -3.36 -12.90 -5.57
C THR A 47 -2.34 -12.06 -6.34
N THR A 48 -2.33 -12.20 -7.67
CA THR A 48 -1.41 -11.47 -8.55
C THR A 48 -1.69 -9.97 -8.49
N THR A 49 -2.97 -9.57 -8.60
CA THR A 49 -3.39 -8.16 -8.52
C THR A 49 -3.00 -7.52 -7.19
N MET A 50 -3.27 -8.19 -6.07
CA MET A 50 -2.96 -7.67 -4.73
C MET A 50 -1.46 -7.55 -4.49
N ARG A 51 -0.65 -8.50 -5.00
CA ARG A 51 0.82 -8.40 -4.96
C ARG A 51 1.32 -7.20 -5.76
N ALA A 52 0.83 -7.01 -6.98
CA ALA A 52 1.18 -5.86 -7.80
C ALA A 52 0.84 -4.54 -7.09
N LEU A 53 -0.35 -4.47 -6.46
CA LEU A 53 -0.77 -3.32 -5.68
C LEU A 53 0.16 -3.03 -4.48
N MET A 54 0.58 -4.06 -3.73
CA MET A 54 1.56 -3.89 -2.65
C MET A 54 2.89 -3.38 -3.16
N HIS A 55 3.38 -3.90 -4.29
CA HIS A 55 4.64 -3.47 -4.87
C HIS A 55 4.58 -1.99 -5.27
N ALA A 56 3.51 -1.58 -5.95
CA ALA A 56 3.28 -0.18 -6.30
C ALA A 56 3.23 0.72 -5.06
N HIS A 57 2.46 0.32 -4.03
CA HIS A 57 2.37 1.07 -2.78
C HIS A 57 3.73 1.23 -2.08
N LYS A 58 4.55 0.16 -2.04
CA LYS A 58 5.90 0.22 -1.46
C LYS A 58 6.83 1.14 -2.27
N GLN A 59 6.74 1.10 -3.59
CA GLN A 59 7.52 1.98 -4.47
C GLN A 59 7.15 3.45 -4.26
N GLU A 60 5.85 3.76 -4.20
CA GLU A 60 5.35 5.10 -3.91
C GLU A 60 5.85 5.61 -2.55
N LYS A 61 5.71 4.79 -1.50
CA LYS A 61 6.20 5.13 -0.15
C LYS A 61 7.72 5.39 -0.14
N MET A 62 8.50 4.63 -0.89
CA MET A 62 9.94 4.82 -1.01
C MET A 62 10.29 6.11 -1.76
N THR A 63 9.59 6.43 -2.85
CA THR A 63 9.76 7.67 -3.60
C THR A 63 9.46 8.89 -2.74
N LEU A 64 8.32 8.88 -2.02
CA LEU A 64 7.96 9.93 -1.07
C LEU A 64 8.99 10.07 0.05
N ALA A 65 9.49 8.96 0.61
CA ALA A 65 10.52 8.99 1.64
C ALA A 65 11.83 9.63 1.14
N LYS A 66 12.20 9.37 -0.12
CA LYS A 66 13.37 9.99 -0.76
C LYS A 66 13.17 11.50 -0.95
N GLU A 67 12.01 11.92 -1.44
CA GLU A 67 11.69 13.33 -1.65
C GLU A 67 11.69 14.11 -0.33
N VAL A 68 11.07 13.56 0.72
CA VAL A 68 11.09 14.14 2.06
C VAL A 68 12.52 14.27 2.58
N SER A 69 13.38 13.28 2.35
CA SER A 69 14.79 13.35 2.74
C SER A 69 15.54 14.48 2.01
N GLN A 70 15.34 14.62 0.70
CA GLN A 70 15.97 15.66 -0.10
C GLN A 70 15.51 17.07 0.31
N LEU A 71 14.21 17.26 0.52
CA LEU A 71 13.66 18.53 0.98
C LEU A 71 14.18 18.92 2.36
N LYS A 72 14.38 17.95 3.27
CA LYS A 72 15.00 18.21 4.58
C LYS A 72 16.43 18.71 4.45
N VAL A 73 17.24 18.12 3.57
CA VAL A 73 18.62 18.58 3.31
C VAL A 73 18.62 19.99 2.73
N GLN A 74 17.78 20.26 1.74
CA GLN A 74 17.67 21.58 1.11
C GLN A 74 17.22 22.65 2.13
N LEU A 75 16.24 22.33 2.97
CA LEU A 75 15.78 23.23 4.03
C LEU A 75 16.89 23.55 5.03
N GLN A 76 17.69 22.55 5.41
CA GLN A 76 18.82 22.74 6.31
C GLN A 76 19.88 23.66 5.69
N GLN A 77 20.24 23.42 4.44
CA GLN A 77 21.19 24.27 3.71
C GLN A 77 20.67 25.70 3.51
N ALA A 78 19.37 25.88 3.24
CA ALA A 78 18.76 27.20 3.11
C ALA A 78 18.77 27.95 4.45
N ARG A 79 18.52 27.26 5.58
CA ARG A 79 18.61 27.83 6.93
C ARG A 79 20.02 28.26 7.28
N GLU A 80 21.02 27.41 6.99
CA GLU A 80 22.42 27.73 7.22
C GLU A 80 22.86 28.96 6.42
N LYS A 81 22.50 29.04 5.13
CA LYS A 81 22.78 30.21 4.30
C LYS A 81 22.05 31.47 4.76
N GLY A 82 20.81 31.36 5.19
CA GLY A 82 20.04 32.47 5.77
C GLY A 82 20.73 33.04 7.01
N ALA A 83 21.12 32.16 7.95
CA ALA A 83 21.83 32.56 9.15
C ALA A 83 23.20 33.19 8.86
N GLU A 84 23.94 32.68 7.86
CA GLU A 84 25.22 33.26 7.43
C GLU A 84 25.04 34.68 6.85
N LEU A 85 24.03 34.88 6.01
CA LEU A 85 23.72 36.18 5.41
C LEU A 85 23.26 37.20 6.47
N GLU A 86 22.39 36.80 7.38
CA GLU A 86 21.95 37.64 8.50
C GLU A 86 23.13 38.08 9.39
N GLY A 87 24.02 37.14 9.71
CA GLY A 87 25.25 37.43 10.47
C GLY A 87 26.18 38.41 9.75
N ARG A 88 26.28 38.34 8.42
CA ARG A 88 27.09 39.29 7.62
C ARG A 88 26.45 40.67 7.52
N THR A 89 25.13 40.76 7.42
CA THR A 89 24.43 42.06 7.43
C THR A 89 24.45 42.74 8.80
N ALA A 90 24.48 41.99 9.91
CA ALA A 90 24.58 42.55 11.25
C ALA A 90 26.00 43.04 11.63
N ALA A 91 27.01 42.68 10.84
CA ALA A 91 28.42 43.03 11.06
C ALA A 91 28.91 44.23 10.22
N LEU A 92 28.05 44.80 9.36
CA LEU A 92 28.26 46.03 8.60
C LEU A 92 27.61 47.22 9.31
#